data_AF-A0A2U0UP37-F1
#
_entry.id   AF-A0A2U0UP37-F1
#
_cell.length_a   1.000
_cell.length_b   1.000
_cell.length_c   1.000
_cell.angle_alpha   90.00
_cell.angle_beta   90.00
_cell.angle_gamma   90.00
#
_symmetry.space_group_name_H-M   'P 1'
#
loop_
_entity.id
_entity.type
_entity.pdbx_description
1 polymer ?
#
loop_
_entity_poly.entity_id
_entity_poly.type
_entity_poly.pdbx_seq_one_letter_code
_entity_poly.pdbx_strand_id
1 'polypeptide(L)'
;MACTIIFPINYLITVILKISHIISFNEYNIDDEYAYQSIAALFDISKIPVWEYAILRQINITEISFILFLSLALSIKMHINFLRGTSSTAITYIIGLIIYGIVSVFAGYILIN
;
A
#
# COMPACT_ATOMS: atom_id res chain seq x y z
N MET A 1 -18.40 0.15 -3.99
CA MET A 1 -17.82 0.40 -5.34
C MET A 1 -16.86 1.59 -5.28
N ALA A 2 -15.70 1.43 -4.63
CA ALA A 2 -14.59 2.40 -4.67
C ALA A 2 -13.35 1.79 -5.39
N CYS A 3 -13.61 0.83 -6.29
CA CYS A 3 -12.60 -0.05 -6.90
C CYS A 3 -12.01 0.43 -8.22
N THR A 4 -12.44 1.56 -8.79
CA THR A 4 -12.23 1.77 -10.24
C THR A 4 -10.88 2.37 -10.66
N ILE A 5 -10.14 3.05 -9.77
CA ILE A 5 -8.85 3.70 -10.15
C ILE A 5 -7.66 3.22 -9.29
N ILE A 6 -7.90 2.92 -8.01
CA ILE A 6 -6.84 2.46 -7.09
C ILE A 6 -6.32 1.07 -7.52
N PHE A 7 -7.22 0.18 -7.97
CA PHE A 7 -6.86 -1.16 -8.42
C PHE A 7 -5.96 -1.15 -9.68
N PRO A 8 -6.25 -0.38 -10.75
CA PRO A 8 -5.35 -0.25 -11.90
C PRO A 8 -3.96 0.29 -11.56
N ILE A 9 -3.86 1.30 -10.69
CA ILE A 9 -2.56 1.91 -10.32
C ILE A 9 -1.74 0.93 -9.50
N ASN A 10 -2.35 0.28 -8.50
CA ASN A 10 -1.69 -0.75 -7.72
C ASN A 10 -1.15 -1.85 -8.63
N TYR A 11 -2.01 -2.36 -9.52
CA TYR A 11 -1.65 -3.40 -10.48
C TYR A 11 -0.49 -2.98 -11.40
N LEU A 12 -0.52 -1.74 -11.93
CA LEU A 12 0.54 -1.22 -12.80
C LEU A 12 1.90 -1.17 -12.09
N ILE A 13 1.94 -0.68 -10.86
CA ILE A 13 3.18 -0.61 -10.07
C ILE A 13 3.72 -2.02 -9.86
N THR A 14 2.85 -2.97 -9.53
CA THR A 14 3.31 -4.33 -9.29
C THR A 14 3.78 -5.03 -10.57
N VAL A 15 3.18 -4.73 -11.73
CA VAL A 15 3.68 -5.17 -13.05
C VAL A 15 5.07 -4.59 -13.35
N ILE A 16 5.32 -3.31 -13.02
CA ILE A 16 6.65 -2.70 -13.19
C ILE A 16 7.69 -3.40 -12.30
N LEU A 17 7.35 -3.69 -11.04
CA LEU A 17 8.22 -4.40 -10.11
C LEU A 17 8.53 -5.82 -10.59
N LYS A 18 7.56 -6.48 -11.23
CA LYS A 18 7.73 -7.79 -11.88
C LYS A 18 8.71 -7.73 -13.04
N ILE A 19 8.50 -6.81 -13.99
CA ILE A 19 9.39 -6.67 -15.17
C ILE A 19 10.82 -6.30 -14.72
N SER A 20 10.94 -5.59 -13.60
CA SER A 20 12.23 -5.22 -13.01
C SER A 20 12.89 -6.33 -12.18
N HIS A 21 12.30 -7.53 -12.09
CA HIS A 21 12.78 -8.66 -11.28
C HIS A 21 12.96 -8.36 -9.77
N ILE A 22 12.23 -7.37 -9.23
CA ILE A 22 12.29 -7.00 -7.81
C ILE A 22 11.43 -7.94 -6.96
N ILE A 23 10.31 -8.43 -7.51
CA ILE A 23 9.38 -9.35 -6.85
C ILE A 23 9.41 -10.71 -7.57
N SER A 24 9.57 -11.79 -6.81
CA SER A 24 9.47 -13.15 -7.34
C SER A 24 8.01 -13.59 -7.44
N PHE A 25 7.61 -14.08 -8.62
CA PHE A 25 6.27 -14.64 -8.83
C PHE A 25 6.37 -16.15 -9.09
N ASN A 26 5.71 -16.92 -8.23
CA ASN A 26 5.51 -18.36 -8.39
C ASN A 26 4.01 -18.67 -8.38
N GLU A 27 3.66 -19.89 -8.76
CA GLU A 27 2.29 -20.39 -8.79
C GLU A 27 1.54 -20.28 -7.45
N TYR A 28 2.26 -20.15 -6.34
CA TYR A 28 1.69 -20.03 -4.99
C TYR A 28 1.26 -18.59 -4.63
N ASN A 29 1.79 -17.57 -5.30
CA ASN A 29 1.54 -16.16 -4.99
C ASN A 29 0.77 -15.41 -6.08
N ILE A 30 0.55 -16.05 -7.24
CA ILE A 30 -0.11 -15.44 -8.40
C ILE A 30 -1.59 -15.13 -8.14
N ASP A 31 -2.23 -15.93 -7.28
CA ASP A 31 -3.66 -15.85 -6.95
C ASP A 31 -3.94 -15.04 -5.66
N ASP A 32 -2.92 -14.73 -4.86
CA ASP A 32 -3.08 -13.88 -3.67
C ASP A 32 -2.77 -12.42 -4.02
N GLU A 33 -3.76 -11.74 -4.61
CA GLU A 33 -3.64 -10.33 -5.02
C GLU A 33 -3.20 -9.41 -3.89
N TYR A 34 -3.58 -9.72 -2.65
CA TYR A 34 -3.19 -8.96 -1.46
C TYR A 34 -1.72 -9.18 -1.11
N ALA A 35 -1.25 -10.43 -1.12
CA ALA A 35 0.15 -10.74 -0.84
C ALA A 35 1.08 -10.19 -1.92
N TYR A 36 0.71 -10.34 -3.20
CA TYR A 36 1.46 -9.83 -4.34
C TYR A 36 1.68 -8.32 -4.32
N GLN A 37 0.66 -7.55 -3.95
CA GLN A 37 0.76 -6.08 -3.89
C GLN A 37 1.40 -5.58 -2.58
N SER A 38 1.65 -6.48 -1.63
CA SER A 38 2.18 -6.15 -0.31
C SER A 38 3.70 -6.27 -0.25
N ILE A 39 4.29 -5.67 0.78
CA ILE A 39 5.73 -5.80 1.05
C ILE A 39 6.15 -7.25 1.33
N ALA A 40 5.22 -8.14 1.70
CA ALA A 40 5.52 -9.56 1.87
C ALA A 40 6.09 -10.19 0.59
N ALA A 41 5.73 -9.67 -0.59
CA ALA A 41 6.23 -10.13 -1.88
C ALA A 41 7.74 -9.89 -2.09
N LEU A 42 8.37 -9.03 -1.28
CA LEU A 42 9.81 -8.76 -1.32
C LEU A 42 10.64 -9.77 -0.53
N PHE A 43 9.98 -10.68 0.20
CA PHE A 43 10.62 -11.64 1.08
C PHE A 43 10.31 -13.08 0.65
N ASP A 44 11.17 -14.00 1.08
CA ASP A 44 10.92 -15.43 0.89
C ASP A 44 9.88 -15.90 1.92
N ILE A 45 8.61 -15.96 1.48
CA ILE A 45 7.46 -16.28 2.33
C ILE A 45 7.65 -17.59 3.11
N SER A 46 8.39 -18.55 2.55
CA SER A 46 8.67 -19.84 3.20
C SER A 46 9.50 -19.72 4.48
N LYS A 47 10.22 -18.60 4.65
CA LYS A 47 11.12 -18.33 5.78
C LYS A 47 10.55 -17.36 6.80
N ILE A 48 9.37 -16.81 6.55
CA ILE A 48 8.76 -15.79 7.41
C ILE A 48 7.76 -16.46 8.35
N PRO A 49 7.81 -16.21 9.66
CA PRO A 49 6.81 -16.72 10.59
C PRO A 49 5.43 -16.13 10.29
N VAL A 50 4.38 -16.92 10.56
CA VAL A 50 2.98 -16.58 10.20
C VAL A 50 2.53 -15.22 10.72
N TRP A 51 2.94 -14.84 11.93
CA TRP A 51 2.58 -13.55 12.53
C TRP A 51 3.20 -12.37 11.77
N GLU A 52 4.43 -12.51 11.28
CA GLU A 52 5.12 -11.46 10.52
C GLU A 52 4.51 -11.36 9.12
N TYR A 53 4.24 -12.50 8.47
CA TYR A 53 3.52 -12.55 7.21
C TYR A 53 2.16 -11.83 7.29
N ALA A 54 1.40 -12.03 8.38
CA ALA A 54 0.11 -11.39 8.58
C ALA A 54 0.17 -9.85 8.66
N ILE A 55 1.30 -9.30 9.15
CA ILE A 55 1.54 -7.85 9.20
C ILE A 55 2.02 -7.35 7.83
N LEU A 56 3.02 -8.02 7.26
CA LEU A 56 3.63 -7.62 5.99
C LEU A 56 2.61 -7.63 4.84
N ARG A 57 1.68 -8.59 4.83
CA ARG A 57 0.62 -8.69 3.82
C ARG A 57 -0.34 -7.49 3.81
N GLN A 58 -0.48 -6.78 4.93
CA GLN A 58 -1.38 -5.62 5.02
C GLN A 58 -0.77 -4.34 4.46
N ILE A 59 0.56 -4.27 4.32
CA ILE A 59 1.25 -3.05 3.89
C ILE A 59 1.45 -3.10 2.38
N ASN A 60 0.70 -2.27 1.65
CA ASN A 60 0.76 -2.21 0.19
C ASN A 60 1.98 -1.42 -0.31
N ILE A 61 2.74 -1.98 -1.24
CA ILE A 61 3.93 -1.34 -1.82
C ILE A 61 3.57 -0.04 -2.55
N THR A 62 2.39 0.01 -3.16
CA THR A 62 1.90 1.20 -3.87
C THR A 62 1.65 2.35 -2.91
N GLU A 63 1.11 2.07 -1.73
CA GLU A 63 0.87 3.09 -0.70
C GLU A 63 2.19 3.67 -0.19
N ILE A 64 3.20 2.81 0.02
CA ILE A 64 4.55 3.27 0.37
C ILE A 64 5.11 4.17 -0.74
N SER A 65 4.99 3.74 -2.00
CA SER A 65 5.47 4.50 -3.16
C SER A 65 4.80 5.87 -3.25
N PHE A 66 3.49 5.92 -2.97
CA PHE A 66 2.73 7.16 -2.95
C PHE A 66 3.18 8.10 -1.83
N ILE A 67 3.37 7.58 -0.61
CA ILE A 67 3.90 8.37 0.52
C ILE A 67 5.26 8.96 0.15
N LEU A 68 6.18 8.16 -0.39
CA LEU A 68 7.51 8.63 -0.79
C LEU A 68 7.43 9.71 -1.88
N PHE A 69 6.60 9.51 -2.90
CA PHE A 69 6.40 10.48 -3.97
C PHE A 69 5.83 11.81 -3.44
N LEU A 70 4.80 11.73 -2.60
CA LEU A 70 4.17 12.92 -2.02
C LEU A 70 5.13 13.66 -1.09
N SER A 71 5.90 12.94 -0.27
CA SER A 71 6.92 13.54 0.58
C SER A 71 8.06 14.19 -0.20
N LEU A 72 8.45 13.60 -1.34
CA LEU A 72 9.40 14.20 -2.26
C LEU A 72 8.84 15.51 -2.86
N ALA A 73 7.60 15.47 -3.34
CA ALA A 73 6.94 16.64 -3.91
C ALA A 73 6.79 17.79 -2.88
N LEU A 74 6.46 17.46 -1.63
CA LEU A 74 6.40 18.43 -0.53
C LEU A 74 7.79 18.97 -0.17
N SER A 75 8.81 18.11 -0.15
CA SER A 75 10.18 18.54 0.12
C SER A 75 10.67 19.54 -0.93
N ILE A 76 10.38 19.28 -2.21
CA ILE A 76 10.74 20.17 -3.33
C ILE A 76 9.94 21.48 -3.25
N LYS A 77 8.62 21.42 -3.09
CA LYS A 77 7.76 22.61 -3.16
C LYS A 77 7.79 23.49 -1.92
N MET A 78 7.90 22.89 -0.73
CA MET A 78 7.79 23.60 0.55
C MET A 78 9.15 23.75 1.26
N HIS A 79 10.25 23.29 0.64
CA HIS A 79 11.59 23.27 1.24
C HIS A 79 11.66 22.60 2.61
N ILE A 80 10.79 21.62 2.86
CA ILE A 80 10.77 20.83 4.09
C ILE A 80 11.80 19.71 3.95
N ASN A 81 12.55 19.42 5.02
CA ASN A 81 13.44 18.25 5.06
C ASN A 81 12.68 16.96 4.71
N PHE A 82 13.20 16.18 3.77
CA PHE A 82 12.54 14.97 3.27
C PHE A 82 12.09 14.03 4.38
N LEU A 83 12.95 13.74 5.37
CA LEU A 83 12.62 12.87 6.51
C LEU A 83 11.43 13.39 7.34
N ARG A 84 11.36 14.72 7.53
CA ARG A 84 10.25 15.36 8.24
C ARG A 84 8.97 15.32 7.39
N GLY A 85 9.12 15.51 6.08
CA GLY A 85 8.06 15.34 5.09
C GLY A 85 7.49 13.92 5.12
N THR A 86 8.34 12.89 5.05
CA THR A 86 7.92 11.47 5.09
C THR A 86 7.15 11.13 6.35
N SER A 87 7.65 11.52 7.52
CA SER A 87 6.93 11.26 8.77
C SER A 87 5.58 11.97 8.82
N SER A 88 5.52 13.24 8.40
CA SER A 88 4.26 13.99 8.39
C SER A 88 3.26 13.39 7.41
N THR A 89 3.70 13.06 6.18
CA THR A 89 2.84 12.46 5.15
C THR A 89 2.32 11.10 5.60
N ALA A 90 3.17 10.26 6.19
CA ALA A 90 2.77 8.95 6.71
C ALA A 90 1.73 9.07 7.83
N ILE A 91 1.92 9.99 8.78
CA ILE A 91 0.97 10.23 9.88
C ILE A 91 -0.38 10.70 9.31
N THR A 92 -0.36 11.69 8.41
CA THR A 92 -1.59 12.20 7.79
C THR A 92 -2.31 11.11 6.99
N TYR A 93 -1.56 10.28 6.29
CA TYR A 93 -2.10 9.14 5.54
C TYR A 93 -2.80 8.13 6.46
N ILE A 94 -2.14 7.71 7.55
CA ILE A 94 -2.72 6.76 8.53
C ILE A 94 -4.00 7.34 9.15
N ILE A 95 -3.99 8.61 9.56
CA ILE A 95 -5.16 9.28 10.11
C ILE A 95 -6.30 9.32 9.09
N GLY A 96 -5.99 9.68 7.83
CA GLY A 96 -6.97 9.70 6.75
C GLY A 96 -7.59 8.32 6.49
N LEU A 97 -6.78 7.27 6.57
CA LEU A 97 -7.21 5.89 6.34
C LEU A 97 -8.12 5.38 7.48
N ILE A 98 -7.81 5.74 8.73
CA ILE A 98 -8.68 5.46 9.88
C ILE A 98 -10.03 6.17 9.72
N ILE A 99 -10.02 7.47 9.38
CA ILE A 99 -11.25 8.25 9.17
C ILE A 99 -12.07 7.65 8.02
N TYR A 100 -11.42 7.34 6.89
CA TYR A 100 -12.07 6.71 5.75
C TYR A 100 -12.70 5.37 6.13
N GLY A 101 -11.99 4.52 6.86
CA GLY A 101 -12.49 3.25 7.35
C GLY A 101 -13.76 3.42 8.17
N ILE A 102 -13.74 4.32 9.17
CA ILE A 102 -14.91 4.64 10.00
C ILE A 102 -16.08 5.12 9.13
N VAL A 103 -15.86 6.13 8.29
CA VAL A 103 -16.91 6.70 7.43
C VAL A 103 -17.49 5.66 6.48
N SER A 104 -16.65 4.79 5.89
CA SER A 104 -17.10 3.75 4.96
C SER A 104 -18.01 2.73 5.63
N VAL A 105 -17.71 2.34 6.88
CA VAL A 105 -18.54 1.42 7.66
C VAL A 105 -19.88 2.07 7.98
N PHE A 106 -19.87 3.31 8.48
CA PHE A 106 -21.11 4.05 8.77
C PHE A 106 -21.97 4.28 7.52
N ALA A 107 -21.36 4.66 6.40
CA ALA A 107 -22.06 4.83 5.14
C ALA A 107 -22.66 3.51 4.64
N GLY A 108 -21.95 2.39 4.80
CA GLY A 108 -22.46 1.06 4.52
C GLY A 108 -23.71 0.72 5.32
N TYR A 109 -23.72 1.01 6.63
CA TYR A 109 -24.91 0.83 7.48
C TYR A 109 -26.09 1.69 7.05
N ILE A 110 -25.85 2.94 6.62
CA ILE A 110 -26.92 3.86 6.20
C ILE A 110 -27.47 3.51 4.81
N LEU A 111 -26.63 3.01 3.90
CA LEU A 111 -27.02 2.73 2.51
C LEU A 111 -27.62 1.33 2.32
N ILE A 112 -27.37 0.40 3.25
CA ILE A 112 -27.92 -0.96 3.23
C ILE A 112 -29.26 -1.04 3.97
N ASN A 113 -29.51 -0.13 4.94
CA ASN A 113 -30.83 0.10 5.54
C ASN A 113 -31.66 1.09 4.70
#